data_AF-A0AAP8TVT0-F1
#
_entry.id   AF-A0AAP8TVT0-F1
#
_cell.length_a   1.000
_cell.length_b   1.000
_cell.length_c   1.000
_cell.angle_alpha   90.00
_cell.angle_beta   90.00
_cell.angle_gamma   90.00
#
_symmetry.space_group_name_H-M   'P 1'
#
loop_
_entity.id
_entity.type
_entity.pdbx_description
1 polymer ?
#
loop_
_entity_poly.entity_id
_entity_poly.type
_entity_poly.pdbx_seq_one_letter_code
_entity_poly.pdbx_strand_id
1 'polypeptide(L)'
;MLRLPSGMLYTGITTDVARRLAQHQAGKGAKALRGKGELTLAFHCQVGDRSTALKLEYRVKQLSKIQKERLVNHPPLSLESLLPVVKSD
;
A
#
# COMPACT_ATOMS: atom_id res chain seq x y z
N MET A 1 -1.97 2.44 0.40
CA MET A 1 -2.88 1.72 -0.51
C MET A 1 -3.88 2.72 -1.06
N LEU A 2 -4.04 2.76 -2.38
CA LEU A 2 -5.00 3.62 -3.05
C LEU A 2 -6.16 2.79 -3.58
N ARG A 3 -7.39 3.29 -3.46
CA ARG A 3 -8.57 2.70 -4.08
C ARG A 3 -8.90 3.47 -5.34
N LEU A 4 -9.09 2.72 -6.42
CA LEU A 4 -9.54 3.23 -7.71
C LEU A 4 -11.08 3.21 -7.74
N PRO A 5 -11.73 3.99 -8.62
CA PRO A 5 -13.18 3.95 -8.82
C PRO A 5 -13.72 2.56 -9.16
N SER A 6 -12.91 1.70 -9.81
CA SER A 6 -13.25 0.30 -10.07
C SER A 6 -13.29 -0.60 -8.83
N GLY A 7 -12.94 -0.07 -7.65
CA GLY A 7 -12.78 -0.84 -6.42
C GLY A 7 -11.49 -1.67 -6.36
N MET A 8 -10.58 -1.52 -7.34
CA MET A 8 -9.24 -2.11 -7.25
C MET A 8 -8.38 -1.39 -6.22
N LEU A 9 -7.52 -2.16 -5.55
CA LEU A 9 -6.58 -1.65 -4.55
C LEU A 9 -5.15 -1.67 -5.09
N TYR A 10 -4.55 -0.49 -5.20
CA TYR A 10 -3.15 -0.30 -5.59
C TYR A 10 -2.26 -0.14 -4.35
N THR A 11 -1.07 -0.75 -4.39
CA THR A 11 -0.14 -0.79 -3.26
C THR A 11 1.21 -0.19 -3.66
N GLY A 12 1.82 0.52 -2.72
CA GLY A 12 3.01 1.34 -2.95
C GLY A 12 3.62 1.76 -1.62
N ILE A 13 4.91 2.12 -1.64
CA ILE A 13 5.60 2.79 -0.53
C ILE A 13 5.91 4.25 -0.87
N THR A 14 6.01 5.09 0.15
CA THR A 14 6.43 6.49 0.04
C THR A 14 6.85 6.99 1.41
N THR A 15 7.74 7.97 1.45
CA THR A 15 8.06 8.73 2.67
C THR A 15 7.10 9.90 2.90
N ASP A 16 6.31 10.25 1.89
CA ASP A 16 5.32 11.32 1.93
C ASP A 16 4.06 10.87 1.20
N VAL A 17 3.01 10.58 1.99
CA VAL A 17 1.73 10.04 1.51
C VAL A 17 0.95 11.09 0.72
N ALA A 18 0.86 12.31 1.23
CA ALA A 18 0.08 13.38 0.62
C ALA A 18 0.65 13.78 -0.75
N ARG A 19 1.97 14.00 -0.82
CA ARG A 19 2.66 14.30 -2.08
C ARG A 19 2.50 13.17 -3.09
N ARG A 20 2.61 11.92 -2.65
CA ARG A 20 2.51 10.77 -3.55
C ARG A 20 1.09 10.59 -4.10
N LEU A 21 0.06 10.79 -3.26
CA LEU A 21 -1.33 10.79 -3.69
C LEU A 21 -1.57 11.87 -4.76
N ALA A 22 -1.13 13.11 -4.51
CA ALA A 22 -1.28 14.21 -5.48
C ALA A 22 -0.58 13.92 -6.81
N GLN A 23 0.63 13.33 -6.79
CA GLN A 23 1.33 12.90 -8.01
C GLN A 23 0.56 11.84 -8.80
N HIS A 24 -0.05 10.87 -8.11
CA HIS A 24 -0.89 9.86 -8.76
C HIS A 24 -2.16 10.48 -9.34
N GLN A 25 -2.82 11.39 -8.61
CA GLN A 25 -4.02 12.09 -9.07
C GLN A 25 -3.74 12.94 -10.31
N ALA A 26 -2.56 13.55 -10.39
CA ALA A 26 -2.09 14.31 -11.56
C ALA A 26 -1.57 13.43 -12.72
N GLY A 27 -1.65 12.09 -12.62
CA GLY A 27 -1.19 11.17 -13.67
C GLY A 27 0.34 11.07 -13.84
N LYS A 28 1.11 11.68 -12.94
CA LYS A 28 2.59 11.72 -12.92
C LYS A 28 3.23 10.63 -12.06
N GLY A 29 2.42 9.76 -11.45
CA GLY A 29 2.88 8.61 -10.67
C GLY A 29 2.98 7.33 -11.50
N ALA A 30 2.55 6.22 -10.91
CA ALA A 30 2.58 4.91 -11.54
C ALA A 30 1.71 4.85 -12.81
N LYS A 31 2.24 4.23 -13.88
CA LYS A 31 1.55 4.02 -15.16
C LYS A 31 0.16 3.38 -14.97
N ALA A 32 0.05 2.43 -14.04
CA ALA A 32 -1.20 1.73 -13.73
C ALA A 32 -2.33 2.65 -13.22
N LEU A 33 -2.01 3.83 -12.69
CA LEU A 33 -2.96 4.76 -12.08
C LEU A 33 -3.31 5.95 -12.98
N ARG A 34 -2.58 6.14 -14.10
CA ARG A 34 -2.83 7.24 -15.02
C ARG A 34 -4.22 7.08 -15.66
N GLY A 35 -5.03 8.15 -15.60
CA GLY A 35 -6.36 8.18 -16.21
C GLY A 35 -7.40 7.27 -15.53
N LYS A 36 -7.16 6.85 -14.28
CA LYS A 36 -8.09 5.98 -13.55
C LYS A 36 -9.17 6.71 -12.75
N GLY A 37 -9.31 8.02 -12.93
CA GLY A 37 -10.30 8.85 -12.24
C GLY A 37 -9.86 9.29 -10.84
N GLU A 38 -10.81 9.53 -9.95
CA GLU A 38 -10.56 9.95 -8.56
C GLU A 38 -9.96 8.79 -7.75
N LEU A 39 -8.74 9.00 -7.22
CA LEU A 39 -8.05 8.03 -6.39
C LEU A 39 -8.23 8.41 -4.93
N THR A 40 -8.66 7.46 -4.10
CA THR A 40 -8.82 7.68 -2.66
C THR A 40 -7.74 6.94 -1.87
N LEU A 41 -7.25 7.56 -0.79
CA LEU A 41 -6.33 6.91 0.13
C LEU A 41 -7.13 5.96 1.03
N ALA A 42 -7.01 4.65 0.78
CA ALA A 42 -7.78 3.65 1.51
C ALA A 42 -7.09 3.18 2.79
N PHE A 43 -5.76 3.12 2.80
CA PHE A 43 -4.98 2.66 3.95
C PHE A 43 -3.54 3.16 3.84
N HIS A 44 -2.93 3.56 4.95
CA HIS A 44 -1.49 3.74 5.06
C HIS A 44 -1.03 3.40 6.48
N CYS A 45 0.23 3.02 6.62
CA CYS A 45 0.86 2.81 7.91
C CYS A 45 2.33 3.23 7.80
N GLN A 46 2.87 3.77 8.89
CA GLN A 46 4.31 3.99 9.00
C GLN A 46 4.98 2.65 9.29
N VAL A 47 6.13 2.44 8.68
CA VAL A 47 6.96 1.25 8.84
C VAL A 47 8.41 1.72 8.90
N GLY A 48 9.30 0.91 9.47
CA GLY A 48 10.68 1.30 9.80
C GLY A 48 11.50 1.84 8.62
N ASP A 49 12.45 1.05 8.14
CA ASP A 49 13.36 1.50 7.09
C ASP A 49 12.85 1.16 5.67
N ARG A 50 13.57 1.62 4.65
CA ARG A 50 13.25 1.33 3.25
C ARG A 50 13.24 -0.17 2.96
N SER A 51 14.13 -0.95 3.59
CA SER A 51 14.20 -2.41 3.41
C SER A 51 12.92 -3.08 3.90
N THR A 52 12.48 -2.74 5.11
CA THR A 52 11.25 -3.21 5.72
C THR A 52 10.04 -2.81 4.89
N ALA A 53 9.97 -1.54 4.44
CA ALA A 53 8.89 -1.06 3.60
C ALA A 53 8.76 -1.86 2.29
N LEU A 54 9.87 -2.13 1.60
CA LEU A 54 9.86 -2.92 0.36
C LEU A 54 9.43 -4.37 0.59
N LYS A 55 9.92 -5.00 1.67
CA LYS A 55 9.51 -6.37 2.05
C LYS A 55 8.01 -6.44 2.34
N LEU A 56 7.50 -5.49 3.12
CA LEU A 56 6.07 -5.39 3.43
C LEU A 56 5.24 -5.11 2.18
N GLU A 57 5.67 -4.20 1.31
CA GLU A 57 4.99 -3.93 0.04
C GLU A 57 4.87 -5.19 -0.81
N TYR A 58 5.94 -5.96 -0.93
CA TYR A 58 5.92 -7.24 -1.64
C TYR A 58 4.90 -8.21 -1.02
N ARG A 59 4.90 -8.38 0.30
CA ARG A 59 3.94 -9.26 0.99
C ARG A 59 2.50 -8.80 0.79
N VAL A 60 2.24 -7.50 0.95
CA VAL A 60 0.91 -6.91 0.73
C VAL A 60 0.47 -7.06 -0.73
N LYS A 61 1.38 -6.98 -1.72
CA LYS A 61 1.04 -7.23 -3.13
C LYS A 61 0.50 -8.64 -3.37
N GLN A 62 1.05 -9.65 -2.69
CA GLN A 62 0.62 -11.05 -2.78
C GLN A 62 -0.71 -11.35 -2.10
N LEU A 63 -1.19 -10.47 -1.21
CA LEU A 63 -2.50 -10.66 -0.57
C LEU A 63 -3.64 -10.63 -1.60
N SER A 64 -4.64 -11.46 -1.38
CA SER A 64 -5.90 -11.41 -2.14
C SER A 64 -6.62 -10.07 -1.93
N LYS A 65 -7.56 -9.74 -2.81
CA LYS A 65 -8.39 -8.54 -2.64
C LYS A 65 -9.06 -8.54 -1.27
N ILE A 66 -9.64 -9.66 -0.85
CA ILE A 66 -10.33 -9.81 0.45
C ILE A 66 -9.37 -9.53 1.61
N GLN A 67 -8.14 -10.05 1.56
CA GLN A 67 -7.15 -9.80 2.61
C GLN A 67 -6.73 -8.32 2.65
N LYS A 68 -6.59 -7.66 1.49
CA LYS A 68 -6.32 -6.22 1.44
C LYS A 68 -7.47 -5.38 1.99
N GLU A 69 -8.71 -5.75 1.69
CA GLU A 69 -9.90 -5.10 2.26
C GLU A 69 -9.96 -5.26 3.79
N ARG A 70 -9.52 -6.40 4.34
CA ARG A 70 -9.38 -6.55 5.79
C ARG A 70 -8.39 -5.56 6.40
N LEU A 71 -7.27 -5.28 5.74
CA LEU A 71 -6.33 -4.25 6.22
C LEU A 71 -6.95 -2.85 6.19
N VAL A 72 -7.80 -2.56 5.19
CA VAL A 72 -8.50 -1.27 5.08
C VAL A 72 -9.56 -1.12 6.17
N ASN A 73 -10.38 -2.16 6.38
CA ASN A 73 -11.51 -2.10 7.32
C ASN A 73 -11.10 -2.34 8.78
N HIS A 74 -10.02 -3.09 9.00
CA HIS A 74 -9.46 -3.40 10.31
C HIS A 74 -7.93 -3.14 10.29
N PRO A 75 -7.52 -1.86 10.30
CA PRO A 75 -6.11 -1.49 10.33
C PRO A 75 -5.40 -2.14 11.53
N PRO A 76 -4.37 -2.97 11.31
CA PRO A 76 -3.57 -3.48 12.42
C PRO A 76 -2.67 -2.38 12.98
N LEU A 77 -2.23 -2.52 14.23
CA LEU A 77 -1.25 -1.63 14.85
C LEU A 77 0.11 -1.67 14.14
N SER A 78 0.46 -2.82 13.54
CA SER A 78 1.69 -3.03 12.79
C SER A 78 1.47 -4.06 11.67
N LEU A 79 2.26 -3.96 10.60
CA LEU A 79 2.31 -4.95 9.52
C LEU A 79 3.43 -5.97 9.70
N GLU A 80 4.22 -5.90 10.76
CA GLU A 80 5.38 -6.78 10.99
C GLU A 80 5.03 -8.27 11.00
N SER A 81 3.80 -8.63 11.37
CA SER A 81 3.31 -10.02 11.29
C SER A 81 3.27 -10.58 9.86
N LEU A 82 3.34 -9.73 8.83
CA LEU A 82 3.46 -10.15 7.43
C LEU A 82 4.91 -10.45 7.02
N LEU A 83 5.89 -10.06 7.83
CA LEU A 83 7.28 -10.39 7.60
C LEU A 83 7.53 -11.85 8.04
N PRO A 84 8.40 -12.58 7.33
CA PRO A 84 8.83 -13.87 7.82
C PRO A 84 9.50 -13.68 9.19
N VAL A 85 9.17 -14.54 10.14
CA VAL A 85 9.90 -14.64 11.40
C VAL A 85 11.35 -14.94 11.03
N VAL A 86 12.26 -14.05 11.38
CA VAL A 86 13.70 -14.34 11.27
C VAL A 86 13.94 -15.49 12.23
N LYS A 87 14.24 -16.68 11.70
CA LYS A 87 14.82 -17.73 12.53
C LYS A 87 16.20 -17.22 12.93
N SER A 88 16.35 -16.93 14.21
CA SER A 88 17.68 -16.84 14.83
C SER A 88 18.22 -18.27 14.82
N ASP A 89 19.25 -18.52 14.01
CA ASP A 89 20.10 -19.70 14.13
C ASP A 89 21.01 -19.58 15.35
#